data_AF-A0A7V9TGP2-F1
#
_entry.id   AF-A0A7V9TGP2-F1
#
_cell.length_a   1.000
_cell.length_b   1.000
_cell.length_c   1.000
_cell.angle_alpha   90.00
_cell.angle_beta   90.00
_cell.angle_gamma   90.00
#
_symmetry.space_group_name_H-M   'P 1'
#
loop_
_entity.id
_entity.type
_entity.pdbx_description
1 polymer ?
#
loop_
_entity_poly.entity_id
_entity_poly.type
_entity_poly.pdbx_seq_one_letter_code
_entity_poly.pdbx_strand_id
1 'polypeptide(L)'
;LWGLSASDAARIFGVSRQALSNWRRDGVPADRTPALAEMAAATDLLALRVKRERIPAVVRRPAANLDGRSLYDLASQGRHAEVSEAVTEMFDLRRVQP
;
A
#
# COMPACT_ATOMS: atom_id res chain seq x y z
N LEU A 1 6.80 5.98 -2.97
CA LEU A 1 7.70 5.36 -1.96
C LEU A 1 7.93 3.87 -2.18
N TRP A 2 6.92 3.13 -2.60
CA TRP A 2 6.97 1.67 -2.76
C TRP A 2 7.83 1.15 -3.92
N GLY A 3 8.44 2.04 -4.73
CA GLY A 3 9.19 1.66 -5.92
C GLY A 3 8.31 0.98 -6.98
N LEU A 4 7.14 1.56 -7.26
CA LEU A 4 6.18 1.01 -8.23
C LEU A 4 6.44 1.54 -9.63
N SER A 5 6.35 0.67 -10.63
CA SER A 5 6.17 1.11 -12.02
C SER A 5 4.74 1.62 -12.23
N ALA A 6 4.49 2.29 -13.37
CA ALA A 6 3.12 2.66 -13.75
C ALA A 6 2.20 1.45 -13.90
N SER A 7 2.75 0.31 -14.36
CA SER A 7 2.01 -0.95 -14.49
C SER A 7 1.62 -1.51 -13.12
N ASP A 8 2.51 -1.43 -12.13
CA ASP A 8 2.24 -1.95 -10.78
C ASP A 8 1.23 -1.08 -10.04
N ALA A 9 1.34 0.24 -10.15
CA ALA A 9 0.35 1.15 -9.60
C ALA A 9 -1.04 0.92 -10.23
N ALA A 10 -1.11 0.71 -11.54
CA ALA A 10 -2.36 0.42 -12.23
C ALA A 10 -2.98 -0.90 -11.74
N ARG A 11 -2.13 -1.93 -11.54
CA ARG A 11 -2.54 -3.22 -10.98
C ARG A 11 -3.10 -3.08 -9.56
N ILE A 12 -2.42 -2.34 -8.69
CA ILE A 12 -2.87 -2.10 -7.31
C ILE A 12 -4.28 -1.51 -7.29
N PHE A 13 -4.56 -0.54 -8.16
CA PHE A 13 -5.89 0.06 -8.21
C PHE A 13 -6.91 -0.70 -9.08
N GLY A 14 -6.51 -1.82 -9.69
CA GLY A 14 -7.38 -2.60 -10.57
C GLY A 14 -7.82 -1.84 -11.82
N VAL A 15 -6.98 -0.95 -12.34
CA VAL A 15 -7.29 -0.10 -13.50
C VAL A 15 -6.27 -0.27 -14.62
N SER A 16 -6.59 0.23 -15.81
CA SER A 16 -5.62 0.28 -16.90
C SER A 16 -4.56 1.37 -16.65
N ARG A 17 -3.38 1.22 -17.26
CA ARG A 17 -2.32 2.25 -17.22
C ARG A 17 -2.81 3.61 -17.75
N GLN A 18 -3.68 3.58 -18.77
CA GLN A 18 -4.28 4.79 -19.35
C GLN A 18 -5.24 5.45 -18.36
N ALA A 19 -6.10 4.67 -17.68
CA ALA A 19 -6.98 5.20 -16.65
C ALA A 19 -6.18 5.85 -15.51
N LEU A 20 -5.11 5.19 -15.04
CA LEU A 20 -4.22 5.77 -14.03
C LEU A 20 -3.53 7.06 -14.52
N SER A 21 -3.15 7.12 -15.80
CA SER A 21 -2.59 8.34 -16.41
C SER A 21 -3.61 9.48 -16.41
N ASN A 22 -4.86 9.18 -16.76
CA ASN A 22 -5.96 10.16 -16.70
C ASN A 22 -6.18 10.65 -15.27
N TRP A 23 -6.11 9.78 -14.25
CA TRP A 23 -6.27 10.21 -12.86
C TRP A 23 -5.22 11.24 -12.43
N ARG A 24 -4.00 11.14 -12.95
CA ARG A 24 -2.93 12.12 -12.65
C ARG A 24 -3.20 13.50 -13.25
N ARG A 25 -3.91 13.54 -14.38
CA ARG A 25 -4.23 14.78 -15.10
C ARG A 25 -5.54 15.38 -14.58
N ASP A 26 -6.56 14.55 -14.41
CA ASP A 26 -7.95 14.97 -14.24
C ASP A 26 -8.44 14.79 -12.78
N GLY A 27 -7.64 14.17 -11.93
CA GLY A 27 -8.01 13.80 -10.56
C GLY A 27 -8.54 12.36 -10.44
N VAL A 28 -8.58 11.88 -9.21
CA VAL A 28 -8.99 10.50 -8.89
C VAL A 28 -10.53 10.46 -8.78
N PRO A 29 -11.22 9.52 -9.44
CA PRO A 29 -12.67 9.34 -9.33
C PRO A 29 -13.12 9.15 -7.87
N ALA A 30 -14.31 9.66 -7.55
CA ALA A 30 -14.84 9.65 -6.18
C ALA A 30 -15.00 8.23 -5.59
N ASP A 31 -15.37 7.25 -6.42
CA ASP A 31 -15.46 5.83 -6.04
C ASP A 31 -14.08 5.20 -5.72
N ARG A 32 -12.98 5.88 -6.08
CA ARG A 32 -11.59 5.41 -5.90
C ARG A 32 -10.85 6.17 -4.81
N THR A 33 -11.41 7.27 -4.32
CA THR A 33 -10.86 8.03 -3.20
C THR A 33 -10.64 7.17 -1.94
N PRO A 34 -11.54 6.25 -1.54
CA PRO A 34 -11.31 5.41 -0.36
C PRO A 34 -10.07 4.51 -0.51
N ALA A 35 -9.95 3.82 -1.65
CA ALA A 35 -8.78 2.98 -1.95
C ALA A 35 -7.46 3.78 -1.94
N LEU A 36 -7.48 5.00 -2.50
CA LEU A 36 -6.33 5.88 -2.47
C LEU A 36 -5.98 6.33 -1.05
N ALA A 37 -6.97 6.66 -0.23
CA ALA A 37 -6.79 7.09 1.15
C ALA A 37 -6.14 5.98 2.00
N GLU A 38 -6.59 4.73 1.88
CA GLU A 38 -5.97 3.60 2.58
C GLU A 38 -4.50 3.41 2.19
N MET A 39 -4.20 3.46 0.89
CA MET A 39 -2.82 3.33 0.41
C MET A 39 -1.94 4.53 0.83
N ALA A 40 -2.50 5.73 0.92
CA ALA A 40 -1.79 6.91 1.43
C ALA A 40 -1.48 6.75 2.91
N ALA A 41 -2.46 6.41 3.74
CA ALA A 41 -2.30 6.20 5.18
C ALA A 41 -1.21 5.14 5.48
N ALA A 42 -1.27 3.99 4.81
CA ALA A 42 -0.24 2.96 4.92
C ALA A 42 1.15 3.47 4.51
N THR A 43 1.22 4.24 3.42
CA THR A 43 2.48 4.80 2.91
C THR A 43 3.09 5.82 3.86
N ASP A 44 2.26 6.66 4.48
CA ASP A 44 2.70 7.68 5.43
C ASP A 44 3.24 7.04 6.71
N LEU A 45 2.55 6.03 7.25
CA LEU A 45 3.04 5.31 8.43
C LEU A 45 4.37 4.57 8.16
N LEU A 46 4.52 3.96 6.97
CA LEU A 46 5.80 3.39 6.54
C LEU A 46 6.87 4.48 6.42
N ALA A 47 6.56 5.65 5.88
CA ALA A 47 7.52 6.75 5.75
C ALA A 47 7.98 7.31 7.11
N LEU A 48 7.13 7.22 8.14
CA LEU A 48 7.45 7.63 9.51
C LEU A 48 8.35 6.63 10.24
N ARG A 49 8.22 5.33 9.94
CA ARG A 49 8.86 4.25 10.73
C ARG A 49 9.99 3.51 9.99
N VAL A 50 10.05 3.63 8.66
CA VAL A 50 10.99 2.90 7.81
C VAL A 50 11.79 3.89 6.97
N LYS A 51 13.12 3.68 6.90
CA LYS A 51 13.97 4.44 5.98
C LYS A 51 13.44 4.34 4.55
N ARG A 52 13.30 5.48 3.86
CA ARG A 52 12.59 5.57 2.56
C ARG A 52 13.15 4.61 1.52
N GLU A 53 14.46 4.43 1.48
CA GLU A 53 15.18 3.52 0.59
C GLU A 53 14.92 2.03 0.88
N ARG A 54 14.44 1.68 2.08
CA ARG A 54 14.09 0.31 2.48
C ARG A 54 12.64 -0.04 2.21
N ILE A 55 11.75 0.95 2.05
CA ILE A 55 10.31 0.75 1.84
C ILE A 55 10.03 -0.22 0.68
N PRO A 56 10.66 -0.11 -0.52
CA PRO A 56 10.40 -1.04 -1.62
C PRO A 56 10.68 -2.51 -1.29
N ALA A 57 11.68 -2.78 -0.46
CA ALA A 57 12.01 -4.14 -0.03
C ALA A 57 11.06 -4.62 1.08
N VAL A 58 10.68 -3.75 2.01
CA VAL A 58 9.74 -4.08 3.11
C VAL A 58 8.38 -4.47 2.55
N VAL A 59 7.81 -3.68 1.64
CA VAL A 59 6.46 -3.92 1.11
C VAL A 59 6.36 -5.17 0.23
N ARG A 60 7.49 -5.69 -0.27
CA ARG A 60 7.57 -6.92 -1.09
C ARG A 60 7.97 -8.15 -0.28
N ARG A 61 8.32 -7.99 0.99
CA ARG A 61 8.72 -9.12 1.84
C ARG A 61 7.48 -9.89 2.29
N PRO A 62 7.40 -11.21 2.04
CA PRO A 62 6.40 -12.07 2.66
C PRO A 62 6.41 -11.99 4.18
N ALA A 63 5.24 -11.93 4.80
CA ALA A 63 5.10 -11.90 6.25
C ALA A 63 4.21 -13.07 6.73
N ALA A 64 4.64 -13.74 7.80
CA ALA A 64 3.93 -14.90 8.34
C ALA A 64 2.51 -14.54 8.84
N ASN A 65 2.36 -13.35 9.43
CA ASN A 65 1.07 -12.81 9.87
C ASN A 65 0.15 -12.36 8.72
N LEU A 66 0.61 -12.42 7.47
CA LEU A 66 -0.19 -12.15 6.27
C LEU A 66 -0.37 -13.42 5.40
N ASP A 67 -0.27 -14.60 6.01
CA ASP A 67 -0.33 -15.90 5.35
C ASP A 67 0.73 -16.07 4.25
N GLY A 68 1.95 -15.55 4.48
CA GLY A 68 3.03 -15.59 3.51
C GLY A 68 2.88 -14.59 2.35
N ARG A 69 1.89 -13.70 2.39
CA ARG A 69 1.75 -12.59 1.44
C ARG A 69 2.59 -11.40 1.87
N SER A 70 2.93 -10.56 0.91
CA SER A 70 3.50 -9.23 1.16
C SER A 70 2.41 -8.15 1.12
N LEU A 71 2.72 -6.96 1.64
CA LEU A 71 1.84 -5.79 1.50
C LEU A 71 1.55 -5.46 0.03
N TYR A 72 2.53 -5.68 -0.85
CA TYR A 72 2.37 -5.52 -2.30
C TYR A 72 1.37 -6.52 -2.89
N ASP A 73 1.35 -7.76 -2.41
CA ASP A 73 0.40 -8.77 -2.89
C ASP A 73 -1.03 -8.42 -2.48
N LEU A 74 -1.24 -7.98 -1.24
CA LEU A 74 -2.54 -7.48 -0.76
C LEU A 74 -3.01 -6.28 -1.59
N ALA A 75 -2.13 -5.29 -1.78
CA ALA A 75 -2.43 -4.11 -2.59
C ALA A 75 -2.80 -4.48 -4.03
N SER A 76 -2.06 -5.43 -4.64
CA SER A 76 -2.30 -5.92 -6.01
C SER A 76 -3.60 -6.72 -6.17
N GLN A 77 -4.14 -7.23 -5.07
CA GLN A 77 -5.44 -7.91 -5.01
C GLN A 77 -6.61 -6.95 -4.74
N GLY A 78 -6.35 -5.64 -4.65
CA GLY A 78 -7.36 -4.63 -4.32
C GLY A 78 -7.74 -4.59 -2.83
N ARG A 79 -6.99 -5.27 -1.96
CA ARG A 79 -7.25 -5.36 -0.51
C ARG A 79 -6.60 -4.18 0.22
N HIS A 80 -6.98 -2.95 -0.15
CA HIS A 80 -6.31 -1.73 0.31
C HIS A 80 -6.50 -1.46 1.81
N ALA A 81 -7.70 -1.71 2.34
CA ALA A 81 -7.97 -1.58 3.78
C ALA A 81 -7.06 -2.50 4.60
N GLU A 82 -6.92 -3.77 4.18
CA GLU A 82 -6.07 -4.74 4.86
C GLU A 82 -4.58 -4.38 4.82
N VAL A 83 -4.12 -3.65 3.79
CA VAL A 83 -2.76 -3.08 3.75
C VAL A 83 -2.57 -2.06 4.86
N SER A 84 -3.53 -1.15 5.04
CA SER A 84 -3.51 -0.10 6.06
C SER A 84 -3.56 -0.69 7.48
N GLU A 85 -4.42 -1.67 7.69
CA GLU A 85 -4.51 -2.44 8.94
C GLU A 85 -3.20 -3.17 9.23
N ALA A 86 -2.66 -3.92 8.26
CA ALA A 86 -1.41 -4.65 8.44
C ALA A 86 -0.23 -3.74 8.78
N VAL A 87 -0.10 -2.59 8.09
CA VAL A 87 0.96 -1.61 8.40
C VAL A 87 0.77 -1.03 9.79
N THR A 88 -0.48 -0.75 10.20
CA THR A 88 -0.77 -0.27 11.56
C THR A 88 -0.38 -1.30 12.60
N GLU A 89 -0.75 -2.57 12.41
CA GLU A 89 -0.41 -3.66 13.32
C GLU A 89 1.10 -3.91 13.44
N MET A 90 1.85 -3.78 12.34
CA MET A 90 3.31 -3.91 12.35
C MET A 90 4.01 -2.93 13.30
N PHE A 91 3.39 -1.78 13.57
CA PHE A 91 3.96 -0.68 14.33
C PHE A 91 3.20 -0.34 15.60
N ASP A 92 2.17 -1.12 15.96
CA ASP A 92 1.43 -0.95 17.20
C ASP A 92 2.28 -1.41 18.40
N LEU A 93 2.93 -0.43 19.03
CA LEU A 93 3.80 -0.64 20.19
C LEU A 93 3.02 -1.12 21.43
N ARG A 94 1.68 -1.06 21.43
CA ARG A 94 0.83 -1.56 22.54
C ARG A 94 0.81 -3.08 22.65
N ARG A 95 1.27 -3.82 21.64
CA ARG A 95 1.50 -5.28 21.71
C ARG A 95 2.78 -5.66 22.47
N VAL A 96 3.63 -4.70 22.86
CA VAL A 96 4.86 -4.93 23.62
C VAL A 96 4.67 -4.47 25.06
N GLN A 97 3.82 -5.16 25.82
CA GLN A 97 3.89 -5.12 27.28
C GLN A 97 3.54 -6.52 27.82
N PRO A 98 4.48 -7.20 28.51
CA PRO A 98 4.24 -8.48 29.15
C PRO A 98 3.29 -8.36 30.35
#